data_AF-A0A0M9ECS2-F1
#
_entry.id   AF-A0A0M9ECS2-F1
#
_cell.length_a   1.000
_cell.length_b   1.000
_cell.length_c   1.000
_cell.angle_alpha   90.00
_cell.angle_beta   90.00
_cell.angle_gamma   90.00
#
_symmetry.space_group_name_H-M   'P 1'
#
loop_
_entity.id
_entity.type
_entity.pdbx_description
1 polymer ?
#
loop_
_entity_poly.entity_id
_entity_poly.type
_entity_poly.pdbx_seq_one_letter_code
_entity_poly.pdbx_strand_id
1 'polypeptide(L)'
;MMSICYELVESIIDKYTIDSKKPIIDNIKIDIKCEGQPYKVIRLNDEQYRKLSQTSIPIEDDYFHLLGLSNSNEIFSNCAKLYVALKLLFGESGFLYDDYKGSFAFPFLILFEKKKKEYAYLVRIYNNLDRGEYIIRKIIHVEDTNYTRNVYHKPFDEFPREKIRYFMNFICGYLEGFLEVVKDQYNESFYHNIDPSLFIFGYKDDDFFEYEFETEEEYDKALEELRSN
;
A
#
# COMPACT_ATOMS: atom_id res chain seq x y z
N MET A 1 -17.96 5.80 -1.46
CA MET A 1 -18.26 7.15 -0.95
C MET A 1 -17.05 7.61 -0.17
N MET A 2 -16.22 8.48 -0.75
CA MET A 2 -15.04 9.02 -0.05
C MET A 2 -15.50 9.95 1.07
N SER A 3 -14.86 9.86 2.23
CA SER A 3 -15.16 10.66 3.41
C SER A 3 -13.85 11.13 4.03
N ILE A 4 -13.69 12.45 4.12
CA ILE A 4 -12.56 13.13 4.75
C ILE A 4 -12.52 12.79 6.25
N CYS A 5 -11.34 12.49 6.80
CA CYS A 5 -11.23 12.05 8.20
C CYS A 5 -9.97 12.52 8.96
N TYR A 6 -9.44 13.72 8.69
CA TYR A 6 -8.26 14.29 9.38
C TYR A 6 -8.27 14.09 10.91
N GLU A 7 -9.36 14.48 11.59
CA GLU A 7 -9.48 14.41 13.07
C GLU A 7 -9.25 12.99 13.62
N LEU A 8 -9.59 11.97 12.83
CA LEU A 8 -9.40 10.57 13.21
C LEU A 8 -7.93 10.15 13.11
N VAL A 9 -7.17 10.64 12.13
CA VAL A 9 -5.74 10.29 11.99
C VAL A 9 -4.92 10.99 13.06
N GLU A 10 -5.17 12.26 13.33
CA GLU A 10 -4.50 12.98 14.41
C GLU A 10 -4.84 12.40 15.78
N SER A 11 -6.11 12.05 16.06
CA SER A 11 -6.44 11.44 17.35
C SER A 11 -5.76 10.08 17.55
N ILE A 12 -5.35 9.39 16.48
CA ILE A 12 -4.51 8.19 16.54
C ILE A 12 -3.02 8.59 16.75
N ILE A 13 -2.50 9.62 16.09
CA ILE A 13 -1.14 10.13 16.33
C ILE A 13 -0.98 10.62 17.78
N ASP A 14 -1.91 11.46 18.27
CA ASP A 14 -1.96 11.97 19.64
C ASP A 14 -2.10 10.82 20.68
N LYS A 15 -2.83 9.75 20.34
CA LYS A 15 -3.03 8.57 21.21
C LYS A 15 -1.81 7.64 21.30
N TYR A 16 -0.92 7.64 20.31
CA TYR A 16 0.18 6.68 20.25
C TYR A 16 1.58 7.31 20.28
N THR A 17 1.72 8.63 20.10
CA THR A 17 3.01 9.36 20.00
C THR A 17 3.11 10.50 21.03
N ILE A 18 4.28 11.17 21.10
CA ILE A 18 4.53 12.33 21.97
C ILE A 18 4.66 13.63 21.14
N ASP A 19 4.46 13.56 19.82
CA ASP A 19 4.70 14.69 18.92
C ASP A 19 3.50 15.66 18.86
N SER A 20 3.76 16.93 18.54
CA SER A 20 2.75 17.98 18.47
C SER A 20 2.40 18.37 17.03
N LYS A 21 1.22 18.96 16.85
CA LYS A 21 0.54 19.08 15.55
C LYS A 21 1.35 19.80 14.47
N LYS A 22 1.25 19.24 13.27
CA LYS A 22 1.70 19.78 11.98
C LYS A 22 0.48 19.85 11.03
N PRO A 23 0.57 20.40 9.79
CA PRO A 23 -0.62 20.96 9.14
C PRO A 23 -1.71 19.93 8.84
N ILE A 24 -2.94 20.43 8.85
CA ILE A 24 -4.16 19.68 8.56
C ILE A 24 -4.12 19.16 7.12
N ILE A 25 -4.14 17.83 6.96
CA ILE A 25 -4.20 17.16 5.66
C ILE A 25 -5.43 16.25 5.66
N ASP A 26 -6.30 16.45 4.68
CA ASP A 26 -7.51 15.64 4.51
C ASP A 26 -7.16 14.25 3.98
N ASN A 27 -7.21 13.26 4.88
CA ASN A 27 -6.98 11.87 4.52
C ASN A 27 -8.18 11.27 3.77
N ILE A 28 -7.90 10.61 2.64
CA ILE A 28 -8.88 9.79 1.93
C ILE A 28 -9.08 8.47 2.68
N LYS A 29 -10.33 8.07 2.84
CA LYS A 29 -10.76 6.85 3.54
C LYS A 29 -11.78 6.06 2.73
N ILE A 30 -11.63 4.74 2.75
CA ILE A 30 -12.72 3.79 2.45
C ILE A 30 -13.13 3.04 3.72
N ASP A 31 -14.43 2.80 3.89
CA ASP A 31 -14.98 1.91 4.91
C ASP A 31 -15.35 0.58 4.23
N ILE A 32 -14.80 -0.54 4.71
CA ILE A 32 -15.01 -1.88 4.13
C ILE A 32 -15.49 -2.88 5.19
N LYS A 33 -16.04 -4.01 4.75
CA LYS A 33 -16.60 -5.04 5.63
C LYS A 33 -16.14 -6.44 5.23
N CYS A 34 -15.12 -6.94 5.90
CA CYS A 34 -14.51 -8.24 5.66
C CYS A 34 -15.02 -9.26 6.68
N GLU A 35 -15.58 -10.40 6.26
CA GLU A 35 -16.17 -11.42 7.15
C GLU A 35 -17.18 -10.86 8.19
N GLY A 36 -17.94 -9.84 7.80
CA GLY A 36 -18.87 -9.15 8.70
C GLY A 36 -18.25 -8.09 9.64
N GLN A 37 -16.92 -8.08 9.79
CA GLN A 37 -16.17 -7.09 10.56
C GLN A 37 -16.01 -5.78 9.75
N PRO A 38 -16.43 -4.62 10.27
CA PRO A 38 -16.09 -3.33 9.68
C PRO A 38 -14.61 -2.97 9.91
N TYR A 39 -14.00 -2.38 8.89
CA TYR A 39 -12.66 -1.79 8.88
C TYR A 39 -12.72 -0.39 8.25
N LYS A 40 -11.95 0.55 8.79
CA LYS A 40 -11.63 1.82 8.12
C LYS A 40 -10.22 1.70 7.54
N VAL A 41 -10.05 2.02 6.26
CA VAL A 41 -8.74 2.05 5.59
C VAL A 41 -8.49 3.46 5.12
N ILE A 42 -7.45 4.11 5.66
CA ILE A 42 -7.20 5.55 5.55
C ILE A 42 -5.81 5.77 4.96
N ARG A 43 -5.71 6.47 3.82
CA ARG A 43 -4.45 6.84 3.15
C ARG A 43 -3.67 7.88 3.99
N LEU A 44 -2.37 7.68 4.22
CA LEU A 44 -1.59 8.38 5.27
C LEU A 44 -0.60 9.49 4.85
N ASN A 45 -0.38 9.79 3.57
CA ASN A 45 0.85 10.51 3.13
C ASN A 45 2.15 9.94 3.76
N ASP A 46 3.24 10.70 3.82
CA ASP A 46 4.53 10.22 4.31
C ASP A 46 4.85 10.64 5.75
N GLU A 47 4.41 11.83 6.20
CA GLU A 47 4.73 12.32 7.54
C GLU A 47 3.94 11.54 8.60
N GLN A 48 2.64 11.35 8.40
CA GLN A 48 1.79 10.63 9.38
C GLN A 48 2.21 9.15 9.45
N TYR A 49 2.55 8.52 8.32
CA TYR A 49 3.13 7.16 8.35
C TYR A 49 4.47 7.12 9.08
N ARG A 50 5.40 8.07 8.83
CA ARG A 50 6.68 8.11 9.57
C ARG A 50 6.45 8.21 11.08
N LYS A 51 5.58 9.10 11.55
CA LYS A 51 5.23 9.23 12.99
C LYS A 51 4.67 7.94 13.59
N LEU A 52 3.64 7.37 12.97
CA LEU A 52 3.03 6.12 13.45
C LEU A 52 3.98 4.91 13.32
N SER A 53 4.90 4.93 12.35
CA SER A 53 5.86 3.84 12.14
C SER A 53 6.84 3.70 13.31
N GLN A 54 7.27 4.83 13.90
CA GLN A 54 8.16 4.87 15.08
C GLN A 54 7.53 4.20 16.31
N THR A 55 6.20 4.29 16.45
CA THR A 55 5.46 3.67 17.56
C THR A 55 4.86 2.31 17.19
N SER A 56 5.19 1.77 16.03
CA SER A 56 4.71 0.47 15.54
C SER A 56 5.78 -0.64 15.53
N ILE A 57 5.33 -1.88 15.64
CA ILE A 57 6.17 -3.09 15.58
C ILE A 57 5.85 -3.90 14.31
N PRO A 58 6.86 -4.44 13.61
CA PRO A 58 6.63 -5.21 12.38
C PRO A 58 6.03 -6.58 12.71
N ILE A 59 5.14 -7.04 11.84
CA ILE A 59 4.58 -8.39 11.89
C ILE A 59 5.35 -9.23 10.87
N GLU A 60 5.72 -10.46 11.23
CA GLU A 60 6.30 -11.45 10.31
C GLU A 60 5.50 -11.47 9.00
N ASP A 61 6.15 -11.37 7.85
CA ASP A 61 5.46 -11.46 6.56
C ASP A 61 4.95 -12.88 6.29
N ASP A 62 4.05 -13.01 5.31
CA ASP A 62 3.60 -14.31 4.82
C ASP A 62 4.01 -14.47 3.37
N TYR A 63 5.24 -14.95 3.19
CA TYR A 63 5.86 -15.06 1.88
C TYR A 63 5.04 -15.92 0.90
N PHE A 64 4.42 -17.01 1.36
CA PHE A 64 3.58 -17.84 0.50
C PHE A 64 2.29 -17.14 0.08
N HIS A 65 1.71 -16.32 0.95
CA HIS A 65 0.54 -15.52 0.59
C HIS A 65 0.89 -14.38 -0.37
N LEU A 66 2.01 -13.68 -0.13
CA LEU A 66 2.53 -12.63 -1.02
C LEU A 66 2.82 -13.19 -2.41
N LEU A 67 3.58 -14.29 -2.50
CA LEU A 67 3.86 -14.98 -3.76
C LEU A 67 2.57 -15.48 -4.44
N GLY A 68 1.60 -15.96 -3.67
CA GLY A 68 0.28 -16.34 -4.18
C GLY A 68 -0.45 -15.18 -4.85
N LEU A 69 -0.47 -14.00 -4.22
CA LEU A 69 -1.05 -12.78 -4.80
C LEU A 69 -0.30 -12.37 -6.07
N SER A 70 1.03 -12.23 -6.01
CA SER A 70 1.85 -11.81 -7.15
C SER A 70 1.76 -12.75 -8.36
N ASN A 71 1.39 -14.02 -8.17
CA ASN A 71 1.30 -15.01 -9.25
C ASN A 71 -0.13 -15.26 -9.76
N SER A 72 -1.18 -14.83 -9.04
CA SER A 72 -2.57 -15.25 -9.35
C SER A 72 -3.63 -14.17 -9.20
N ASN A 73 -3.29 -12.99 -8.66
CA ASN A 73 -4.19 -11.87 -8.58
C ASN A 73 -3.75 -10.76 -9.54
N GLU A 74 -4.61 -10.44 -10.50
CA GLU A 74 -4.31 -9.53 -11.62
C GLU A 74 -3.83 -8.15 -11.17
N ILE A 75 -4.33 -7.65 -10.03
CA ILE A 75 -3.94 -6.32 -9.53
C ILE A 75 -2.63 -6.34 -8.74
N PHE A 76 -2.21 -7.45 -8.11
CA PHE A 76 -0.89 -7.55 -7.45
C PHE A 76 0.22 -8.09 -8.35
N SER A 77 -0.15 -8.80 -9.43
CA SER A 77 0.78 -9.28 -10.46
C SER A 77 1.10 -8.23 -11.52
N ASN A 78 0.53 -7.03 -11.45
CA ASN A 78 0.74 -5.96 -12.43
C ASN A 78 0.89 -4.60 -11.74
N CYS A 79 2.11 -4.08 -11.71
CA CYS A 79 2.50 -2.82 -11.10
C CYS A 79 1.78 -1.60 -11.69
N ALA A 80 1.53 -1.58 -13.01
CA ALA A 80 0.84 -0.47 -13.67
C ALA A 80 -0.62 -0.36 -13.23
N LYS A 81 -1.36 -1.46 -13.27
CA LYS A 81 -2.74 -1.56 -12.79
C LYS A 81 -2.80 -1.27 -11.30
N LEU A 82 -1.89 -1.82 -10.48
CA LEU A 82 -1.83 -1.56 -9.04
C LEU A 82 -1.66 -0.07 -8.73
N TYR A 83 -0.70 0.57 -9.39
CA TYR A 83 -0.43 2.00 -9.27
C TYR A 83 -1.67 2.83 -9.62
N VAL A 84 -2.28 2.59 -10.79
CA VAL A 84 -3.46 3.36 -11.24
C VAL A 84 -4.67 3.15 -10.34
N ALA A 85 -4.97 1.91 -9.93
CA ALA A 85 -6.08 1.63 -9.01
C ALA A 85 -5.90 2.35 -7.66
N LEU A 86 -4.67 2.34 -7.12
CA LEU A 86 -4.35 3.05 -5.88
C LEU A 86 -4.36 4.58 -6.07
N LYS A 87 -3.83 5.10 -7.17
CA LYS A 87 -3.79 6.53 -7.52
C LYS A 87 -5.19 7.11 -7.65
N LEU A 88 -6.06 6.46 -8.41
CA LEU A 88 -7.44 6.91 -8.65
C LEU A 88 -8.30 6.84 -7.39
N LEU A 89 -8.08 5.87 -6.49
CA LEU A 89 -8.81 5.77 -5.22
C LEU A 89 -8.28 6.69 -4.12
N PHE A 90 -6.96 6.90 -4.05
CA PHE A 90 -6.30 7.47 -2.87
C PHE A 90 -5.36 8.65 -3.15
N GLY A 91 -5.37 9.19 -4.38
CA GLY A 91 -4.47 10.26 -4.80
C GLY A 91 -3.03 9.76 -4.97
N GLU A 92 -2.08 10.69 -5.10
CA GLU A 92 -0.70 10.35 -5.45
C GLU A 92 0.02 9.39 -4.49
N SER A 93 1.01 8.68 -5.03
CA SER A 93 1.96 7.87 -4.26
C SER A 93 2.74 8.71 -3.25
N GLY A 94 3.16 8.09 -2.15
CA GLY A 94 4.21 8.62 -1.28
C GLY A 94 5.60 8.22 -1.74
N PHE A 95 6.64 8.73 -1.08
CA PHE A 95 8.07 8.44 -1.34
C PHE A 95 8.64 7.41 -0.35
N LEU A 96 7.79 6.49 0.14
CA LEU A 96 8.15 5.51 1.16
C LEU A 96 8.49 4.13 0.56
N TYR A 97 9.21 4.11 -0.54
CA TYR A 97 9.75 2.92 -1.21
C TYR A 97 11.30 2.98 -1.26
N ASP A 98 11.92 1.88 -1.70
CA ASP A 98 13.34 1.83 -2.08
C ASP A 98 13.41 2.24 -3.55
N ASP A 99 13.92 3.42 -3.87
CA ASP A 99 13.93 3.98 -5.24
C ASP A 99 14.86 3.23 -6.20
N TYR A 100 15.75 2.40 -5.66
CA TYR A 100 16.52 1.41 -6.42
C TYR A 100 15.67 0.18 -6.83
N LYS A 101 14.51 -0.07 -6.20
CA LYS A 101 13.70 -1.29 -6.41
C LYS A 101 12.22 -1.05 -6.60
N GLY A 102 11.77 0.19 -6.64
CA GLY A 102 10.34 0.51 -6.66
C GLY A 102 10.11 1.94 -7.11
N SER A 103 8.87 2.24 -7.47
CA SER A 103 8.47 3.58 -7.92
C SER A 103 7.26 4.14 -7.16
N PHE A 104 6.54 3.32 -6.39
CA PHE A 104 5.40 3.79 -5.60
C PHE A 104 5.28 3.14 -4.22
N ALA A 105 4.69 3.88 -3.29
CA ALA A 105 4.28 3.40 -1.97
C ALA A 105 3.03 4.13 -1.47
N PHE A 106 2.01 3.34 -1.12
CA PHE A 106 0.75 3.77 -0.54
C PHE A 106 0.67 3.25 0.91
N PRO A 107 1.09 4.06 1.90
CA PRO A 107 0.83 3.78 3.30
C PRO A 107 -0.63 4.07 3.68
N PHE A 108 -1.16 3.18 4.52
CA PHE A 108 -2.51 3.17 5.05
C PHE A 108 -2.54 2.91 6.56
N LEU A 109 -3.47 3.56 7.24
CA LEU A 109 -3.92 3.22 8.59
C LEU A 109 -5.16 2.34 8.50
N ILE A 110 -5.14 1.19 9.17
CA ILE A 110 -6.28 0.30 9.35
C ILE A 110 -6.79 0.45 10.78
N LEU A 111 -8.08 0.76 10.93
CA LEU A 111 -8.78 0.79 12.21
C LEU A 111 -9.95 -0.20 12.22
N PHE A 112 -10.07 -0.99 13.29
CA PHE A 112 -11.21 -1.88 13.52
C PHE A 112 -11.44 -2.11 15.02
N GLU A 113 -12.65 -2.55 15.39
CA GLU A 113 -13.01 -2.89 16.77
C GLU A 113 -13.24 -4.40 16.92
N LYS A 114 -12.67 -5.02 17.96
CA LYS A 114 -12.92 -6.42 18.32
C LYS A 114 -13.09 -6.55 19.83
N LYS A 115 -14.14 -7.24 20.29
CA LYS A 115 -14.45 -7.43 21.73
C LYS A 115 -14.47 -6.10 22.54
N LYS A 116 -15.07 -5.02 22.01
CA LYS A 116 -15.10 -3.68 22.63
C LYS A 116 -13.73 -3.02 22.83
N LYS A 117 -12.74 -3.38 22.01
CA LYS A 117 -11.43 -2.74 21.94
C LYS A 117 -11.14 -2.31 20.50
N GLU A 118 -10.67 -1.09 20.34
CA GLU A 118 -10.15 -0.58 19.08
C GLU A 118 -8.71 -1.04 18.85
N TYR A 119 -8.38 -1.33 17.60
CA TYR A 119 -7.06 -1.74 17.16
C TYR A 119 -6.62 -0.93 15.95
N ALA A 120 -5.33 -0.60 15.91
CA ALA A 120 -4.72 0.24 14.89
C ALA A 120 -3.48 -0.44 14.30
N TYR A 121 -3.44 -0.54 12.97
CA TYR A 121 -2.37 -1.17 12.21
C TYR A 121 -1.95 -0.26 11.06
N LEU A 122 -0.68 -0.32 10.68
CA LEU A 122 -0.19 0.23 9.43
C LEU A 122 -0.11 -0.88 8.39
N VAL A 123 -0.51 -0.56 7.16
CA VAL A 123 -0.18 -1.35 5.97
C VAL A 123 0.44 -0.42 4.95
N ARG A 124 1.53 -0.84 4.32
CA ARG A 124 2.09 -0.15 3.15
C ARG A 124 2.00 -1.11 1.98
N ILE A 125 1.26 -0.72 0.94
CA ILE A 125 1.25 -1.38 -0.37
C ILE A 125 2.24 -0.63 -1.24
N TYR A 126 3.14 -1.32 -1.93
CA TYR A 126 4.22 -0.74 -2.73
C TYR A 126 4.61 -1.73 -3.83
N ASN A 127 5.36 -1.32 -4.84
CA ASN A 127 6.04 -2.28 -5.72
C ASN A 127 7.45 -2.57 -5.24
N ASN A 128 7.90 -3.81 -5.45
CA ASN A 128 9.27 -4.25 -5.22
C ASN A 128 9.68 -5.10 -6.42
N LEU A 129 10.57 -4.54 -7.24
CA LEU A 129 10.90 -5.01 -8.57
C LEU A 129 9.62 -5.08 -9.43
N ASP A 130 9.41 -6.24 -10.06
CA ASP A 130 8.37 -6.64 -11.00
C ASP A 130 6.93 -6.72 -10.43
N ARG A 131 6.73 -6.63 -9.10
CA ARG A 131 5.45 -7.00 -8.47
C ARG A 131 4.99 -6.07 -7.35
N GLY A 132 3.68 -6.13 -7.07
CA GLY A 132 3.08 -5.58 -5.85
C GLY A 132 3.46 -6.38 -4.60
N GLU A 133 3.80 -5.66 -3.53
CA GLU A 133 4.05 -6.19 -2.18
C GLU A 133 3.26 -5.40 -1.12
N TYR A 134 3.12 -5.99 0.06
CA TYR A 134 2.64 -5.28 1.24
C TYR A 134 3.41 -5.68 2.50
N ILE A 135 3.56 -4.73 3.42
CA ILE A 135 4.04 -4.99 4.79
C ILE A 135 2.98 -4.56 5.81
N ILE A 136 2.89 -5.25 6.94
CA ILE A 136 1.95 -4.93 8.04
C ILE A 136 2.70 -4.68 9.35
N ARG A 137 2.30 -3.63 10.07
CA ARG A 137 2.85 -3.27 11.38
C ARG A 137 1.70 -3.01 12.37
N LYS A 138 1.85 -3.46 13.62
CA LYS A 138 0.89 -3.12 14.69
C LYS A 138 1.33 -1.82 15.36
N ILE A 139 0.41 -0.86 15.52
CA ILE A 139 0.70 0.36 16.30
C ILE A 139 0.54 0.02 17.78
N ILE A 140 1.53 0.39 18.60
CA ILE A 140 1.50 0.24 20.07
C ILE A 140 1.77 1.60 20.71
N HIS A 141 1.45 1.76 22.00
CA HIS A 141 1.74 3.00 22.71
C HIS A 141 3.26 3.23 22.74
N VAL A 142 3.72 4.49 22.68
CA VAL A 142 5.15 4.82 22.78
C VAL A 142 5.77 4.30 24.08
N GLU A 143 5.02 4.35 25.19
CA GLU A 143 5.42 3.85 26.51
C GLU A 143 5.25 2.33 26.69
N ASP A 144 4.69 1.61 25.71
CA ASP A 144 4.54 0.15 25.79
C ASP A 144 5.91 -0.52 25.61
N THR A 145 6.44 -1.05 26.72
CA THR A 145 7.73 -1.75 26.80
C THR A 145 7.60 -3.27 26.70
N ASN A 146 6.40 -3.82 26.52
CA ASN A 146 6.18 -5.26 26.43
C ASN A 146 6.67 -5.87 25.11
N TYR A 147 7.04 -5.05 24.13
CA TYR A 147 7.43 -5.48 22.78
C TYR A 147 8.75 -4.87 22.32
N THR A 148 9.69 -5.73 21.88
CA THR A 148 10.90 -5.30 21.18
C THR A 148 10.54 -4.74 19.80
N ARG A 149 10.77 -3.45 19.57
CA ARG A 149 10.26 -2.74 18.37
C ARG A 149 10.92 -3.13 17.04
N ASN A 150 12.17 -3.62 17.09
CA ASN A 150 13.02 -3.84 15.91
C ASN A 150 13.14 -5.32 15.50
N VAL A 151 12.22 -6.18 15.96
CA VAL A 151 12.13 -7.59 15.55
C VAL A 151 10.73 -7.88 15.03
N TYR A 152 10.62 -8.83 14.10
CA TYR A 152 9.34 -9.31 13.60
C TYR A 152 8.57 -10.06 14.69
N HIS A 153 7.27 -9.79 14.80
CA HIS A 153 6.35 -10.47 15.72
C HIS A 153 5.35 -11.33 14.95
N LYS A 154 4.91 -12.43 15.56
CA LYS A 154 3.77 -13.19 15.03
C LYS A 154 2.51 -12.32 14.98
N PRO A 155 1.57 -12.57 14.05
CA PRO A 155 0.26 -11.93 14.05
C PRO A 155 -0.46 -12.09 15.40
N PHE A 156 -1.20 -11.05 15.80
CA PHE A 156 -1.84 -10.96 17.11
C PHE A 156 -3.26 -11.53 17.09
N ASP A 157 -3.78 -11.94 18.25
CA ASP A 157 -5.12 -12.53 18.40
C ASP A 157 -6.26 -11.66 17.83
N GLU A 158 -6.11 -10.33 17.84
CA GLU A 158 -7.06 -9.42 17.21
C GLU A 158 -7.10 -9.56 15.68
N PHE A 159 -5.94 -9.73 15.05
CA PHE A 159 -5.74 -9.76 13.60
C PHE A 159 -4.79 -10.92 13.23
N PRO A 160 -5.26 -12.17 13.36
CA PRO A 160 -4.44 -13.37 13.15
C PRO A 160 -4.12 -13.56 11.66
N ARG A 161 -3.17 -14.45 11.35
CA ARG A 161 -2.64 -14.67 10.00
C ARG A 161 -3.74 -14.82 8.93
N GLU A 162 -4.69 -15.73 9.11
CA GLU A 162 -5.77 -15.93 8.14
C GLU A 162 -6.64 -14.69 7.93
N LYS A 163 -6.82 -13.86 8.97
CA LYS A 163 -7.60 -12.62 8.85
C LYS A 163 -6.83 -11.52 8.13
N ILE A 164 -5.51 -11.48 8.28
CA ILE A 164 -4.62 -10.65 7.46
C ILE A 164 -4.70 -11.08 5.99
N ARG A 165 -4.61 -12.39 5.71
CA ARG A 165 -4.75 -12.94 4.35
C ARG A 165 -6.07 -12.55 3.71
N TYR A 166 -7.19 -12.86 4.38
CA TYR A 166 -8.53 -12.51 3.91
C TYR A 166 -8.69 -11.01 3.68
N PHE A 167 -8.21 -10.17 4.61
CA PHE A 167 -8.25 -8.72 4.46
C PHE A 167 -7.49 -8.27 3.21
N MET A 168 -6.27 -8.76 2.99
CA MET A 168 -5.50 -8.38 1.81
C MET A 168 -6.12 -8.90 0.50
N ASN A 169 -6.62 -10.14 0.46
CA ASN A 169 -7.35 -10.67 -0.70
C ASN A 169 -8.60 -9.84 -1.02
N PHE A 170 -9.32 -9.38 0.02
CA PHE A 170 -10.45 -8.48 -0.16
C PHE A 170 -10.01 -7.13 -0.73
N ILE A 171 -8.90 -6.55 -0.25
CA ILE A 171 -8.34 -5.31 -0.81
C ILE A 171 -7.96 -5.52 -2.28
N CYS A 172 -7.31 -6.63 -2.63
CA CYS A 172 -6.94 -6.94 -4.01
C CYS A 172 -8.18 -6.98 -4.92
N GLY A 173 -9.17 -7.82 -4.59
CA GLY A 173 -10.41 -7.90 -5.37
C GLY A 173 -11.23 -6.59 -5.39
N TYR A 174 -11.09 -5.73 -4.37
CA TYR A 174 -11.69 -4.39 -4.37
C TYR A 174 -10.98 -3.43 -5.34
N LEU A 175 -9.65 -3.43 -5.38
CA LEU A 175 -8.85 -2.60 -6.29
C LEU A 175 -9.05 -3.06 -7.75
N GLU A 176 -9.05 -4.37 -7.99
CA GLU A 176 -9.32 -5.01 -9.27
C GLU A 176 -10.72 -4.67 -9.79
N GLY A 177 -11.76 -4.94 -9.00
CA GLY A 177 -13.14 -4.62 -9.38
C GLY A 177 -13.43 -3.12 -9.46
N PHE A 178 -12.66 -2.26 -8.78
CA PHE A 178 -12.70 -0.82 -8.99
C PHE A 178 -12.07 -0.44 -10.34
N LEU A 179 -10.88 -0.94 -10.64
CA LEU A 179 -10.16 -0.62 -11.88
C LEU A 179 -10.96 -1.06 -13.10
N GLU A 180 -11.55 -2.25 -13.08
CA GLU A 180 -12.43 -2.74 -14.15
C GLU A 180 -13.62 -1.82 -14.46
N VAL A 181 -14.07 -1.02 -13.50
CA VAL A 181 -15.18 -0.05 -13.69
C VAL A 181 -14.72 1.31 -14.19
N VAL A 182 -13.45 1.68 -13.98
CA VAL A 182 -12.92 3.03 -14.30
C VAL A 182 -11.85 3.07 -15.38
N LYS A 183 -11.27 1.92 -15.78
CA LYS A 183 -10.17 1.85 -16.75
C LYS A 183 -10.48 2.54 -18.09
N ASP A 184 -11.70 2.38 -18.61
CA ASP A 184 -12.17 3.00 -19.85
C ASP A 184 -12.28 4.54 -19.76
N GLN A 185 -12.08 5.12 -18.57
CA GLN A 185 -12.07 6.57 -18.32
C GLN A 185 -10.66 7.08 -17.95
N TYR A 186 -9.68 6.19 -17.80
CA TYR A 186 -8.29 6.56 -17.56
C TYR A 186 -7.62 6.93 -18.88
N ASN A 187 -6.88 8.04 -18.91
CA ASN A 187 -6.29 8.58 -20.14
C ASN A 187 -4.97 9.33 -19.90
N GLU A 188 -4.38 9.14 -18.72
CA GLU A 188 -3.11 9.77 -18.34
C GLU A 188 -1.98 8.80 -18.65
N SER A 189 -1.27 9.03 -19.76
CA SER A 189 -0.10 8.23 -20.10
C SER A 189 1.02 8.45 -19.07
N PHE A 190 1.63 7.36 -18.62
CA PHE A 190 2.79 7.38 -17.74
C PHE A 190 3.67 6.15 -17.97
N TYR A 191 4.92 6.24 -17.53
CA TYR A 191 5.77 5.08 -17.35
C TYR A 191 6.62 5.23 -16.09
N HIS A 192 7.00 4.10 -15.50
CA HIS A 192 7.93 3.97 -14.40
C HIS A 192 8.94 2.88 -14.77
N ASN A 193 10.17 3.04 -14.28
CA ASN A 193 11.28 2.17 -14.62
C ASN A 193 12.06 1.79 -13.35
N ILE A 194 12.61 0.57 -13.33
CA ILE A 194 13.40 0.02 -12.23
C ILE A 194 14.67 -0.58 -12.84
N ASP A 195 15.71 0.25 -12.95
CA ASP A 195 16.95 -0.10 -13.66
C ASP A 195 17.56 -1.45 -13.21
N PRO A 196 17.63 -1.79 -11.91
CA PRO A 196 18.31 -3.01 -11.46
C PRO A 196 17.58 -4.32 -11.77
N SER A 197 16.32 -4.25 -12.18
CA SER A 197 15.54 -5.41 -12.66
C SER A 197 15.22 -5.30 -14.15
N LEU A 198 15.81 -4.33 -14.87
CA LEU A 198 15.52 -4.06 -16.28
C LEU A 198 14.02 -4.09 -16.57
N PHE A 199 13.24 -3.41 -15.71
CA PHE A 199 11.78 -3.47 -15.72
C PHE A 199 11.17 -2.10 -16.00
N ILE A 200 10.18 -2.04 -16.88
CA ILE A 200 9.41 -0.83 -17.20
C ILE A 200 7.93 -1.18 -17.15
N PHE A 201 7.12 -0.36 -16.49
CA PHE A 201 5.67 -0.50 -16.47
C PHE A 201 4.97 0.84 -16.67
N GLY A 202 3.75 0.83 -17.19
CA GLY A 202 3.03 2.07 -17.47
C GLY A 202 1.66 1.90 -18.09
N TYR A 203 1.15 3.02 -18.59
CA TYR A 203 -0.09 3.10 -19.36
C TYR A 203 0.15 3.99 -20.58
N LYS A 204 -0.21 3.50 -21.77
CA LYS A 204 -0.05 4.20 -23.04
C LYS A 204 -0.97 3.60 -24.09
N ASP A 205 -1.46 4.42 -25.03
CA ASP A 205 -2.28 3.99 -26.18
C ASP A 205 -3.50 3.14 -25.74
N ASP A 206 -4.16 3.61 -24.69
CA ASP A 206 -5.29 3.03 -23.97
C ASP A 206 -5.06 1.68 -23.24
N ASP A 207 -3.82 1.17 -23.19
CA ASP A 207 -3.47 -0.13 -22.56
C ASP A 207 -2.42 -0.04 -21.43
N PHE A 208 -2.47 -1.01 -20.52
CA PHE A 208 -1.49 -1.21 -19.45
C PHE A 208 -0.35 -2.11 -19.93
N PHE A 209 0.90 -1.67 -19.75
CA PHE A 209 2.06 -2.44 -20.19
C PHE A 209 3.05 -2.71 -19.06
N GLU A 210 3.74 -3.85 -19.19
CA GLU A 210 4.88 -4.26 -18.37
C GLU A 210 5.89 -4.97 -19.27
N TYR A 211 7.15 -4.55 -19.20
CA TYR A 211 8.24 -5.08 -19.98
C TYR A 211 9.42 -5.40 -19.06
N GLU A 212 9.85 -6.66 -19.10
CA GLU A 212 11.09 -7.16 -18.51
C GLU A 212 12.07 -7.44 -19.67
N PHE A 213 13.33 -7.01 -19.53
CA PHE A 213 14.34 -7.13 -20.58
C PHE A 213 15.51 -8.01 -20.11
N GLU A 214 16.09 -8.82 -21.00
CA GLU A 214 17.25 -9.66 -20.67
C GLU A 214 18.57 -8.87 -20.68
N THR A 215 18.58 -7.68 -21.32
CA THR A 215 19.80 -6.88 -21.53
C THR A 215 19.59 -5.37 -21.29
N GLU A 216 20.65 -4.69 -20.85
CA GLU A 216 20.68 -3.22 -20.70
C GLU A 216 20.44 -2.50 -22.04
N GLU A 217 20.91 -3.06 -23.17
CA GLU A 217 20.75 -2.45 -24.51
C GLU A 217 19.27 -2.39 -24.95
N GLU A 218 18.51 -3.47 -24.72
CA GLU A 218 17.07 -3.50 -25.03
C GLU A 218 16.28 -2.56 -24.11
N TYR A 219 16.64 -2.53 -22.82
CA TYR A 219 16.05 -1.68 -21.80
C TYR A 219 16.25 -0.18 -22.10
N ASP A 220 17.49 0.24 -22.36
CA ASP A 220 17.82 1.63 -22.68
C ASP A 220 17.11 2.09 -23.95
N LYS A 221 17.06 1.23 -24.97
CA LYS A 221 16.33 1.53 -26.21
C LYS A 221 14.83 1.72 -25.96
N ALA A 222 14.21 0.87 -25.14
CA ALA A 222 12.79 1.02 -24.78
C ALA A 222 12.55 2.32 -24.00
N LEU A 223 13.46 2.73 -23.12
CA LEU A 223 13.41 4.04 -22.45
C LEU A 223 13.55 5.21 -23.42
N GLU A 224 14.41 5.14 -24.43
CA GLU A 224 14.51 6.17 -25.47
C GLU A 224 13.21 6.29 -26.29
N GLU A 225 12.61 5.16 -26.68
CA GLU A 225 11.33 5.12 -27.39
C GLU A 225 10.18 5.69 -26.54
N LEU A 226 10.17 5.45 -25.21
CA LEU A 226 9.18 6.02 -24.30
C LEU A 226 9.40 7.51 -23.99
N ARG A 227 10.64 8.00 -23.97
CA ARG A 227 10.98 9.42 -23.76
C ARG A 227 10.76 10.31 -24.99
N SER A 228 10.71 9.71 -26.18
CA SER A 228 10.61 10.41 -27.47
C SER A 228 9.16 10.64 -27.94
N ASN A 229 8.17 10.19 -27.16
CA ASN A 229 6.73 10.29 -27.43
C ASN A 229 6.00 11.03 -26.31
#